data_AF-A0A4Q5QXZ9-F1
#
_entry.id   AF-A0A4Q5QXZ9-F1
#
_cell.length_a   1.000
_cell.length_b   1.000
_cell.length_c   1.000
_cell.angle_alpha   90.00
_cell.angle_beta   90.00
_cell.angle_gamma   90.00
#
_symmetry.space_group_name_H-M   'P 1'
#
loop_
_entity.id
_entity.type
_entity.pdbx_description
1 polymer ?
#
loop_
_entity_poly.entity_id
_entity_poly.type
_entity_poly.pdbx_seq_one_letter_code
_entity_poly.pdbx_strand_id
1 'polypeptide(L)'
;MSSTSDDPPAPPRRRQLGAAVLAGALLAGTRAHAQTDPEAEHLAHMPPRPDRGPKLKIAMLVYPRMIMIDLAVPQTVFNILGSDIHLVGKTLQPVSTDIGLTVPPTCTFADCPSDLDVLFVPGGLM
;
A
#
# COMPACT_ATOMS: atom_id res chain seq x y z
N MET A 1 -43.13 6.16 -40.83
CA MET A 1 -41.85 5.80 -41.49
C MET A 1 -41.65 6.82 -42.61
N SER A 2 -41.09 7.98 -42.30
CA SER A 2 -39.66 8.34 -42.30
C SER A 2 -39.22 8.85 -43.66
N SER A 3 -38.95 10.16 -43.74
CA SER A 3 -37.92 10.82 -44.59
C SER A 3 -38.02 12.33 -44.32
N THR A 4 -37.24 12.86 -43.38
CA THR A 4 -35.91 13.50 -43.59
C THR A 4 -35.96 14.69 -44.55
N SER A 5 -36.10 15.88 -43.98
CA SER A 5 -35.62 17.12 -44.59
C SER A 5 -34.19 17.37 -44.08
N ASP A 6 -33.21 17.17 -44.94
CA ASP A 6 -31.84 17.64 -44.80
C ASP A 6 -31.74 18.97 -45.56
N ASP A 7 -31.21 20.03 -44.94
CA ASP A 7 -30.43 21.05 -45.66
C ASP A 7 -29.47 21.80 -44.70
N PRO A 8 -28.31 22.29 -45.21
CA PRO A 8 -27.01 22.40 -44.51
C PRO A 8 -26.71 23.79 -43.87
N PRO A 9 -25.53 23.99 -43.21
CA PRO A 9 -25.37 24.93 -42.09
C PRO A 9 -24.99 26.36 -42.49
N ALA A 10 -25.40 27.34 -41.68
CA ALA A 10 -24.97 28.74 -41.82
C ALA A 10 -23.61 29.00 -41.15
N PRO A 11 -22.70 29.77 -41.79
CA PRO A 11 -21.30 29.91 -41.38
C PRO A 11 -21.06 30.83 -40.15
N PRO A 12 -19.90 30.71 -39.48
CA PRO A 12 -19.61 31.42 -38.25
C PRO A 12 -19.30 32.90 -38.49
N ARG A 13 -19.96 33.80 -37.75
CA ARG A 13 -19.60 35.23 -37.76
C ARG A 13 -18.55 35.52 -36.69
N ARG A 14 -17.32 35.66 -37.16
CA ARG A 14 -16.15 36.08 -36.37
C ARG A 14 -16.02 37.61 -36.40
N ARG A 15 -15.59 38.17 -35.26
CA ARG A 15 -15.18 39.57 -34.96
C ARG A 15 -16.34 40.50 -34.60
N GLN A 16 -16.30 41.25 -33.50
CA GLN A 16 -15.36 42.35 -33.28
C GLN A 16 -14.96 42.56 -31.80
N LEU A 17 -13.74 43.06 -31.61
CA LEU A 17 -13.16 43.55 -30.35
C LEU A 17 -13.95 44.76 -29.80
N GLY A 18 -14.07 44.84 -28.48
CA GLY A 18 -14.42 46.05 -27.74
C GLY A 18 -13.99 45.90 -26.27
N ALA A 19 -13.15 46.81 -25.80
CA ALA A 19 -12.50 46.77 -24.49
C ALA A 19 -13.26 47.54 -23.40
N ALA A 20 -12.89 47.27 -22.13
CA ALA A 20 -13.00 48.12 -20.93
C ALA A 20 -14.36 48.08 -20.17
N VAL A 21 -14.52 48.20 -18.84
CA VAL A 21 -13.74 48.72 -17.69
C VAL A 21 -14.17 48.00 -16.38
N LEU A 22 -13.21 47.89 -15.46
CA LEU A 22 -13.22 47.69 -13.99
C LEU A 22 -14.50 47.93 -13.13
N ALA A 23 -14.55 47.14 -12.03
CA ALA A 23 -15.08 47.44 -10.68
C ALA A 23 -16.55 47.09 -10.34
N GLY A 24 -16.71 46.01 -9.55
CA GLY A 24 -17.92 45.67 -8.81
C GLY A 24 -17.57 44.76 -7.63
N ALA A 25 -17.29 45.39 -6.49
CA ALA A 25 -16.88 44.76 -5.24
C ALA A 25 -17.94 43.81 -4.65
N LEU A 26 -17.45 42.72 -4.06
CA LEU A 26 -17.85 42.11 -2.78
C LEU A 26 -19.35 41.98 -2.49
N LEU A 27 -19.86 40.75 -2.40
CA LEU A 27 -20.89 40.36 -1.41
C LEU A 27 -20.88 38.83 -1.19
N ALA A 28 -20.19 38.45 -0.10
CA ALA A 28 -20.53 37.42 0.88
C ALA A 28 -21.11 36.06 0.39
N GLY A 29 -20.32 35.00 0.60
CA GLY A 29 -20.87 33.65 0.56
C GLY A 29 -19.89 32.48 0.74
N THR A 30 -18.67 32.69 1.23
CA THR A 30 -17.82 31.56 1.63
C THR A 30 -18.36 30.95 2.92
N ARG A 31 -19.29 29.99 2.82
CA ARG A 31 -19.38 28.94 3.82
C ARG A 31 -18.19 28.01 3.60
N ALA A 32 -17.03 28.43 4.10
CA ALA A 32 -15.95 27.50 4.39
C ALA A 32 -16.46 26.60 5.52
N HIS A 33 -17.05 25.46 5.17
CA HIS A 33 -16.97 24.32 6.08
C HIS A 33 -15.47 24.08 6.23
N ALA A 34 -14.91 24.44 7.37
CA ALA A 34 -13.65 23.89 7.80
C ALA A 34 -13.88 22.37 7.91
N GLN A 35 -13.61 21.65 6.82
CA GLN A 35 -13.45 20.22 6.87
C GLN A 35 -12.19 20.02 7.69
N THR A 36 -12.37 19.64 8.96
CA THR A 36 -11.27 19.06 9.72
C THR A 36 -10.83 17.82 8.94
N ASP A 37 -9.53 17.75 8.67
CA ASP A 37 -8.92 16.62 8.00
C ASP A 37 -9.17 15.36 8.86
N PRO A 38 -9.95 14.37 8.38
CA PRO A 38 -10.27 13.18 9.16
C PRO A 38 -9.02 12.41 9.60
N GLU A 39 -7.93 12.47 8.82
CA GLU A 39 -6.66 11.87 9.22
C GLU A 39 -6.02 12.62 10.39
N ALA A 40 -6.06 13.95 10.38
CA ALA A 40 -5.51 14.77 11.46
C ALA A 40 -6.27 14.55 12.78
N GLU A 41 -7.60 14.44 12.73
CA GLU A 41 -8.40 14.09 13.92
C GLU A 41 -8.11 12.67 14.40
N HIS A 42 -8.00 11.68 13.49
CA HIS A 42 -7.67 10.31 13.85
C HIS A 42 -6.30 10.20 14.52
N LEU A 43 -5.28 10.88 13.96
CA LEU A 43 -3.93 10.89 14.50
C LEU A 43 -3.84 11.59 15.86
N ALA A 44 -4.65 12.63 16.11
CA ALA A 44 -4.71 13.32 17.39
C ALA A 44 -5.25 12.45 18.54
N HIS A 45 -6.09 11.46 18.23
CA HIS A 45 -6.68 10.54 19.20
C HIS A 45 -5.98 9.19 19.28
N MET A 46 -4.98 8.93 18.42
CA MET A 46 -4.16 7.73 18.53
C MET A 46 -3.16 7.90 19.68
N PRO A 47 -3.12 6.98 20.67
CA PRO A 47 -2.09 7.04 21.70
C PRO A 47 -0.70 6.97 21.04
N PRO A 48 0.32 7.65 21.60
CA PRO A 48 1.67 7.56 21.08
C PRO A 48 2.08 6.10 21.03
N ARG A 49 2.61 5.66 19.89
CA ARG A 49 3.20 4.32 19.83
C ARG A 49 4.28 4.25 20.91
N PRO A 50 4.26 3.24 21.78
CA PRO A 50 5.34 3.07 22.74
C PRO A 50 6.67 2.99 21.97
N ASP A 51 7.73 3.52 22.59
CA ASP A 51 9.08 3.38 22.06
C ASP A 51 9.36 1.89 21.85
N ARG A 52 9.37 1.49 20.58
CA ARG A 52 9.80 0.15 20.20
C ARG A 52 11.31 0.24 20.26
N GLY A 53 11.90 -0.45 21.22
CA GLY A 53 13.35 -0.63 21.33
C GLY A 53 13.98 -1.19 20.04
N PRO A 54 15.21 -1.70 20.09
CA PRO A 54 15.89 -2.21 18.91
C PRO A 54 15.03 -3.20 18.11
N LYS A 55 15.06 -3.10 16.78
CA LYS A 55 14.34 -4.02 15.90
C LYS A 55 14.88 -5.43 16.11
N LEU A 56 13.99 -6.38 16.39
CA LEU A 56 14.35 -7.79 16.47
C LEU A 56 14.75 -8.32 15.09
N LYS A 57 15.84 -9.08 15.02
CA LYS A 57 16.29 -9.81 13.83
C LYS A 57 15.75 -11.24 13.86
N ILE A 58 14.95 -11.59 12.88
CA ILE A 58 14.17 -12.83 12.88
C ILE A 58 14.47 -13.62 11.61
N ALA A 59 14.96 -14.84 11.76
CA ALA A 59 15.04 -15.81 10.68
C ALA A 59 13.80 -16.69 10.67
N MET A 60 13.10 -16.74 9.53
CA MET A 60 11.96 -17.63 9.32
C MET A 60 12.32 -18.65 8.24
N LEU A 61 12.33 -19.93 8.61
CA LEU A 61 12.73 -21.00 7.69
C LEU A 61 11.68 -21.21 6.59
N VAL A 62 12.12 -21.25 5.34
CA VAL A 62 11.30 -21.54 4.16
C VAL A 62 11.76 -22.86 3.53
N TYR A 63 10.84 -23.82 3.41
CA TYR A 63 11.12 -25.15 2.88
C TYR A 63 9.90 -25.78 2.20
N PRO A 64 10.10 -26.73 1.26
CA PRO A 64 8.99 -27.31 0.51
C PRO A 64 7.96 -27.98 1.41
N ARG A 65 6.67 -27.84 1.08
CA ARG A 65 5.55 -28.45 1.82
C ARG A 65 5.42 -27.98 3.28
N MET A 66 6.00 -26.83 3.62
CA MET A 66 5.67 -26.14 4.86
C MET A 66 4.20 -25.69 4.85
N ILE A 67 3.58 -25.61 6.02
CA ILE A 67 2.21 -25.12 6.19
C ILE A 67 2.21 -23.59 6.04
N MET A 68 1.53 -23.06 5.02
CA MET A 68 1.59 -21.63 4.69
C MET A 68 1.12 -20.73 5.85
N ILE A 69 0.07 -21.13 6.57
CA ILE A 69 -0.49 -20.32 7.65
C ILE A 69 0.47 -20.19 8.85
N ASP A 70 1.29 -21.20 9.09
CA ASP A 70 2.30 -21.20 10.16
C ASP A 70 3.41 -20.19 9.88
N LEU A 71 3.72 -19.92 8.61
CA LEU A 71 4.65 -18.84 8.23
C LEU A 71 3.94 -17.48 8.22
N ALA A 72 2.81 -17.39 7.53
CA ALA A 72 2.15 -16.11 7.21
C ALA A 72 1.70 -15.35 8.46
N VAL A 73 1.16 -16.06 9.45
CA VAL A 73 0.59 -15.42 10.65
C VAL A 73 1.69 -14.79 11.51
N PRO A 74 2.74 -15.53 11.95
CA PRO A 74 3.84 -14.92 12.69
C PRO A 74 4.61 -13.87 11.89
N GLN A 75 4.80 -14.05 10.57
CA GLN A 75 5.43 -13.04 9.72
C GLN A 75 4.66 -11.71 9.75
N THR A 76 3.33 -11.77 9.70
CA THR A 76 2.47 -10.59 9.79
C THR A 76 2.63 -9.88 11.13
N VAL A 77 2.65 -10.64 12.24
CA VAL A 77 2.86 -10.09 13.58
C VAL A 77 4.23 -9.42 13.68
N PHE A 78 5.30 -10.08 13.23
CA PHE A 78 6.65 -9.51 13.25
C PHE A 78 6.77 -8.26 12.39
N ASN A 79 6.09 -8.21 11.25
CA ASN A 79 6.05 -7.02 10.41
C ASN A 79 5.33 -5.85 11.10
N ILE A 80 4.21 -6.10 11.79
CA ILE A 80 3.51 -5.09 12.59
C ILE A 80 4.41 -4.55 13.72
N LEU A 81 5.19 -5.43 14.35
CA LEU A 81 6.17 -5.06 15.37
C LEU A 81 7.39 -4.30 14.80
N GLY A 82 7.59 -4.31 13.48
CA GLY A 82 8.68 -3.60 12.81
C GLY A 82 10.02 -4.33 12.90
N SER A 83 9.98 -5.65 13.09
CA SER A 83 11.15 -6.52 13.11
C SER A 83 11.84 -6.56 11.74
N ASP A 84 13.14 -6.89 11.73
CA ASP A 84 13.89 -7.26 10.55
C ASP A 84 13.69 -8.76 10.27
N ILE A 85 13.09 -9.09 9.12
CA ILE A 85 12.65 -10.45 8.80
C ILE A 85 13.47 -11.00 7.65
N HIS A 86 14.13 -12.13 7.90
CA HIS A 86 14.88 -12.91 6.90
C HIS A 86 14.12 -14.20 6.61
N LEU A 87 13.65 -14.37 5.37
CA LEU A 87 13.10 -15.64 4.90
C LEU A 87 14.26 -16.51 4.43
N VAL A 88 14.60 -17.53 5.21
CA VAL A 88 15.82 -18.30 5.00
C VAL A 88 15.50 -19.60 4.30
N GLY A 89 16.05 -19.79 3.09
CA GLY A 89 15.88 -21.00 2.30
C GLY A 89 17.19 -21.72 2.07
N LYS A 90 17.12 -22.97 1.60
CA LYS A 90 18.31 -23.69 1.13
C LYS A 90 18.93 -23.03 -0.12
N THR A 91 18.08 -22.43 -0.95
CA THR A 91 18.44 -21.66 -2.15
C THR A 91 17.54 -20.44 -2.24
N LEU A 92 17.79 -19.52 -3.18
CA LEU A 92 16.90 -18.39 -3.46
C LEU A 92 15.74 -18.74 -4.43
N GLN A 93 15.61 -20.00 -4.84
CA GLN A 93 14.50 -20.41 -5.69
C GLN A 93 13.17 -20.37 -4.90
N PRO A 94 12.07 -19.89 -5.50
CA PRO A 94 10.76 -19.92 -4.86
C PRO A 94 10.36 -21.34 -4.42
N VAL A 95 9.81 -21.43 -3.22
CA VAL A 95 9.48 -22.70 -2.58
C VAL A 95 7.97 -22.86 -2.47
N SER A 96 7.45 -23.98 -2.98
CA SER A 96 6.01 -24.29 -2.91
C SER A 96 5.60 -24.78 -1.51
N THR A 97 4.53 -24.22 -0.97
CA THR A 97 3.91 -24.62 0.30
C THR A 97 2.96 -25.80 0.14
N ASP A 98 2.35 -26.22 1.26
CA ASP A 98 1.27 -27.21 1.34
C ASP A 98 0.08 -26.94 0.41
N ILE A 99 -0.24 -25.67 0.15
CA ILE A 99 -1.35 -25.23 -0.71
C ILE A 99 -0.90 -24.74 -2.09
N GLY A 100 0.36 -24.97 -2.47
CA GLY A 100 0.88 -24.60 -3.80
C GLY A 100 1.22 -23.12 -3.98
N LEU A 101 1.14 -22.30 -2.93
CA LEU A 101 1.65 -20.93 -2.97
C LEU A 101 3.17 -20.96 -2.92
N THR A 102 3.81 -20.08 -3.69
CA THR A 102 5.27 -20.01 -3.72
C THR A 102 5.77 -18.87 -2.83
N VAL A 103 6.74 -19.18 -1.98
CA VAL A 103 7.41 -18.21 -1.12
C VAL A 103 8.86 -18.07 -1.58
N PRO A 104 9.29 -16.89 -2.06
CA PRO A 104 10.69 -16.64 -2.39
C PRO A 104 11.51 -16.38 -1.11
N PRO A 105 12.58 -17.16 -0.85
CA PRO A 105 13.51 -16.85 0.22
C PRO A 105 14.24 -15.52 -0.04
N THR A 106 14.58 -14.79 1.02
CA THR A 106 15.36 -13.54 0.94
C THR A 106 16.86 -13.78 1.13
N CYS A 107 17.26 -14.88 1.76
CA CYS A 107 18.65 -15.27 1.93
C CYS A 107 18.82 -16.80 2.00
N THR A 108 20.04 -17.27 1.77
CA THR A 108 20.40 -18.67 2.04
C THR A 108 20.90 -18.86 3.46
N PHE A 109 21.10 -20.11 3.90
CA PHE A 109 21.74 -20.38 5.21
C PHE A 109 23.13 -19.75 5.35
N ALA A 110 23.87 -19.59 4.26
CA ALA A 110 25.20 -18.99 4.28
C ALA A 110 25.16 -17.46 4.35
N ASP A 111 24.10 -16.85 3.79
CA ASP A 111 23.95 -15.40 3.72
C ASP A 111 23.13 -14.82 4.88
N CYS A 112 22.52 -15.69 5.69
CA CYS A 112 21.70 -15.28 6.82
C CYS A 112 22.57 -14.65 7.93
N PRO A 113 22.17 -13.52 8.54
CA PRO A 113 22.88 -12.95 9.68
C PRO A 113 23.08 -13.97 10.80
N SER A 114 24.26 -13.98 11.42
CA SER A 114 24.56 -14.87 12.54
C SER A 114 24.04 -14.35 13.89
N ASP A 115 23.71 -13.06 13.97
CA ASP A 115 23.26 -12.38 15.18
C ASP A 115 21.73 -12.22 15.21
N LEU A 116 21.03 -13.36 15.17
CA LEU A 116 19.57 -13.41 15.21
C LEU A 116 19.05 -13.42 16.66
N ASP A 117 17.94 -12.73 16.89
CA ASP A 117 17.20 -12.78 18.16
C ASP A 117 16.22 -13.95 18.20
N VAL A 118 15.65 -14.30 17.03
CA VAL A 118 14.62 -15.33 16.89
C VAL A 118 14.89 -16.21 15.67
N LEU A 119 14.85 -17.52 15.88
CA LEU A 119 14.69 -18.52 14.82
C LEU A 119 13.26 -19.06 14.86
N PHE A 120 12.54 -18.89 13.76
CA PHE A 120 11.18 -19.36 13.59
C PHE A 120 11.13 -20.48 12.54
N VAL A 121 10.51 -21.61 12.89
CA VAL A 121 10.36 -22.78 12.01
C VAL A 121 8.87 -23.10 11.87
N PRO A 122 8.26 -22.88 10.68
CA PRO A 122 6.88 -23.30 10.42
C PRO A 122 6.73 -24.81 10.51
N GLY A 123 5.51 -25.31 10.75
CA GLY A 123 5.17 -26.71 10.56
C GLY A 123 5.18 -27.11 9.08
N GLY A 124 5.00 -28.40 8.81
CA GLY A 124 5.06 -28.95 7.45
C GLY A 124 4.44 -30.32 7.31
N LEU A 125 4.19 -30.72 6.07
CA LEU A 125 3.67 -32.04 5.73
C LEU A 125 4.82 -32.98 5.34
N MET A 126 4.75 -34.24 5.81
CA MET A 126 5.70 -35.31 5.43
C MET A 126 5.45 -35.82 4.02
#